data_AF-A0A962QT46-F1
#
_entry.id   AF-A0A962QT46-F1
#
_cell.length_a   1.000
_cell.length_b   1.000
_cell.length_c   1.000
_cell.angle_alpha   90.00
_cell.angle_beta   90.00
_cell.angle_gamma   90.00
#
_symmetry.space_group_name_H-M   'P 1'
#
loop_
_entity.id
_entity.type
_entity.pdbx_description
1 polymer ?
#
loop_
_entity_poly.entity_id
_entity_poly.type
_entity_poly.pdbx_seq_one_letter_code
_entity_poly.pdbx_strand_id
1 'polypeptide(L)' 'MQRLCALGWSQPGDSGGAWVAAFHENLISLDEAVTLDGLFACRAKRTPDRPAYRYFDRDSKAWLSYTWA' A
#
# COMPACT_ATOMS: atom_id res chain seq x y z
N MET A 1 -34.69 3.25 7.10
CA MET A 1 -34.38 4.68 7.24
C MET A 1 -32.87 4.83 7.41
N GLN A 2 -32.24 5.60 6.52
CA GLN A 2 -30.86 6.13 6.62
C GLN A 2 -29.73 5.09 6.43
N ARG A 3 -28.65 5.32 5.70
CA ARG A 3 -28.25 6.39 4.77
C ARG A 3 -26.99 5.86 4.06
N LEU A 4 -26.88 6.17 2.78
CA LEU A 4 -25.70 5.99 1.94
C LEU A 4 -24.40 6.48 2.61
N CYS A 5 -23.37 5.62 2.63
CA CYS A 5 -21.97 6.02 2.55
C CYS A 5 -21.26 5.10 1.54
N ALA A 6 -20.96 5.68 0.39
CA ALA A 6 -20.21 5.09 -0.70
C ALA A 6 -18.73 4.90 -0.33
N LEU A 7 -18.15 3.79 -0.77
CA LEU A 7 -16.88 3.70 -1.53
C LEU A 7 -16.38 2.24 -1.50
N GLY A 8 -16.93 1.42 -2.39
CA GLY A 8 -16.17 0.44 -3.21
C GLY A 8 -15.11 -0.47 -2.56
N TRP A 9 -15.30 -0.99 -1.36
CA TRP A 9 -14.58 -2.21 -0.95
C TRP A 9 -15.47 -3.40 -1.26
N SER A 10 -15.48 -3.84 -2.52
CA SER A 10 -15.96 -5.18 -2.86
C SER A 10 -14.98 -6.18 -2.27
N GLN A 11 -15.37 -6.86 -1.20
CA GLN A 11 -14.70 -8.08 -0.77
C GLN A 11 -15.17 -9.24 -1.64
N PRO A 12 -14.31 -9.86 -2.47
CA PRO A 12 -14.55 -11.24 -2.87
C PRO A 12 -14.12 -12.14 -1.71
N GLY A 13 -14.94 -13.15 -1.44
CA GLY A 13 -14.84 -14.00 -0.26
C GLY A 13 -13.49 -14.69 -0.07
N ASP A 14 -13.26 -15.04 1.20
CA ASP A 14 -12.39 -16.12 1.66
C ASP A 14 -10.95 -16.16 1.13
N SER A 15 -10.08 -15.36 1.74
CA SER A 15 -8.62 -15.47 1.61
C SER A 15 -7.96 -14.97 2.91
N GLY A 16 -8.38 -15.50 4.05
CA GLY A 16 -7.99 -15.03 5.38
C GLY A 16 -6.48 -15.08 5.73
N GLY A 17 -5.62 -15.62 4.85
CA GLY A 17 -4.16 -15.73 5.07
C GLY A 17 -3.26 -15.08 4.03
N ALA A 18 -3.72 -14.84 2.80
CA ALA A 18 -2.84 -14.39 1.70
C ALA A 18 -2.41 -12.93 1.83
N TRP A 19 -3.28 -12.06 2.36
CA TRP A 19 -2.99 -10.65 2.57
C TRP A 19 -1.98 -10.42 3.70
N VAL A 20 -1.88 -11.35 4.67
CA VAL A 20 -0.91 -11.26 5.78
C VAL A 20 0.47 -11.74 5.33
N ALA A 21 0.54 -12.79 4.50
CA ALA A 21 1.80 -13.34 4.00
C ALA A 21 2.62 -12.31 3.19
N ALA A 22 1.97 -11.49 2.37
CA ALA A 22 2.64 -10.50 1.53
C ALA A 22 3.37 -9.38 2.30
N PHE A 23 3.00 -9.11 3.56
CA PHE A 23 3.70 -8.12 4.40
C PHE A 23 4.99 -8.67 5.02
N HIS A 24 5.11 -9.99 5.18
CA HIS A 24 6.22 -10.62 5.90
C HIS A 24 7.47 -10.82 5.02
N GLU A 25 7.33 -10.86 3.70
CA GLU A 25 8.44 -11.13 2.78
C GLU A 25 9.36 -9.92 2.50
N ASN A 26 8.98 -8.71 2.93
CA ASN A 26 9.74 -7.48 2.66
C ASN A 26 10.13 -6.71 3.95
N LEU A 27 10.55 -7.46 4.98
CA LEU A 27 11.11 -6.86 6.19
C LEU A 27 12.48 -6.23 5.86
N ILE A 28 12.63 -4.96 6.21
CA ILE A 28 13.90 -4.22 6.16
C ILE A 28 14.33 -4.03 7.61
N SER A 29 15.52 -4.50 7.96
CA SER A 29 16.03 -4.39 9.34
C SER A 29 16.41 -2.95 9.65
N LEU A 30 16.48 -2.62 10.95
CA LEU A 30 16.90 -1.30 11.40
C LEU A 30 18.38 -1.04 11.06
N ASP A 31 19.23 -2.07 11.11
CA ASP A 31 20.63 -1.99 10.65
C ASP A 31 20.74 -1.68 9.14
N GLU A 32 19.82 -2.19 8.33
CA GLU A 32 19.83 -1.93 6.88
C GLU A 32 19.27 -0.55 6.54
N ALA A 33 18.20 -0.13 7.23
CA ALA A 33 17.59 1.17 7.00
C ALA A 33 18.45 2.31 7.55
N VAL A 34 19.00 2.17 8.77
CA VAL A 34 19.76 3.17 9.54
C VAL A 34 18.95 4.43 9.89
N THR A 35 18.31 5.02 8.90
CA THR A 35 17.45 6.20 8.96
C THR A 35 16.11 5.93 8.28
N LEU A 36 15.14 6.82 8.48
CA LEU A 36 13.85 6.72 7.80
C LEU A 36 13.97 6.86 6.28
N ASP A 37 14.87 7.72 5.79
CA ASP A 37 15.13 7.83 4.35
C ASP A 37 15.79 6.57 3.79
N GLY A 38 16.68 5.91 4.54
CA GLY A 38 17.27 4.63 4.16
C GLY A 38 16.23 3.50 4.11
N LEU A 39 15.24 3.51 5.00
CA LEU A 39 14.09 2.60 4.91
C LEU A 39 13.34 2.76 3.57
N PHE A 40 13.07 4.01 3.16
CA PHE A 40 12.39 4.27 1.90
C PHE A 40 13.27 3.93 0.69
N ALA A 41 14.57 4.20 0.75
CA ALA A 41 15.52 3.84 -0.30
C ALA A 41 15.59 2.32 -0.50
N CYS A 42 15.64 1.53 0.58
CA CYS A 42 15.62 0.07 0.50
C CYS A 42 14.29 -0.45 -0.08
N ARG A 43 13.17 0.18 0.29
CA ARG A 43 11.85 -0.20 -0.22
C ARG A 43 11.66 0.12 -1.69
N ALA A 44 12.17 1.26 -2.15
CA ALA A 44 12.15 1.64 -3.56
C ALA A 44 13.02 0.72 -4.42
N LYS A 45 14.19 0.31 -3.91
CA LYS A 45 15.08 -0.65 -4.60
C LYS A 45 14.48 -2.05 -4.72
N ARG A 46 13.86 -2.56 -3.64
CA ARG A 46 13.34 -3.93 -3.60
C ARG A 46 12.00 -4.09 -4.32
N THR A 47 11.15 -3.06 -4.27
CA THR A 47 9.78 -3.13 -4.77
C THR A 47 9.39 -1.85 -5.52
N PRO A 48 10.03 -1.53 -6.66
CA PRO A 48 9.74 -0.31 -7.42
C PRO A 48 8.27 -0.25 -7.88
N ASP A 49 7.73 -1.40 -8.33
CA ASP A 49 6.39 -1.49 -8.92
C ASP A 49 5.26 -1.54 -7.87
N ARG A 50 5.59 -1.63 -6.57
CA ARG A 50 4.56 -1.65 -5.52
C ARG A 50 4.02 -0.24 -5.28
N PRO A 51 2.71 -0.11 -4.98
CA PRO A 51 2.13 1.18 -4.61
C PRO A 51 2.75 1.69 -3.29
N ALA A 52 3.34 2.88 -3.34
CA ALA A 52 3.92 3.60 -2.21
C ALA A 52 2.85 4.41 -1.48
N TYR A 53 2.16 5.27 -2.21
CA TYR A 53 1.16 6.19 -1.67
C TYR A 53 -0.12 6.10 -2.47
N ARG A 54 -1.26 6.24 -1.79
CA ARG A 54 -2.57 6.39 -2.42
C ARG A 54 -3.19 7.70 -1.97
N TYR A 55 -3.74 8.44 -2.92
CA TYR A 55 -4.42 9.69 -2.63
C TYR A 55 -5.75 9.74 -3.36
N PHE A 56 -6.68 10.48 -2.79
CA PHE A 56 -7.97 10.73 -3.42
C PHE A 56 -7.85 11.97 -4.30
N ASP A 57 -7.97 11.77 -5.61
CA ASP A 57 -7.99 12.86 -6.57
C ASP A 57 -9.42 13.40 -6.69
N ARG A 58 -9.57 14.69 -6.38
CA ARG A 58 -10.89 15.33 -6.32
C ARG A 58 -11.49 15.61 -7.69
N ASP A 59 -10.64 15.82 -8.70
CA ASP A 59 -11.05 16.17 -10.05
C ASP A 59 -11.59 14.95 -10.80
N SER A 60 -10.85 13.84 -10.76
CA SER A 60 -11.28 12.55 -11.30
C SER A 60 -12.22 11.78 -10.38
N LYS A 61 -12.40 12.22 -9.13
CA LYS A 61 -13.17 11.55 -8.07
C LYS A 61 -12.75 10.09 -7.88
N ALA A 62 -11.46 9.82 -8.03
CA ALA A 62 -10.89 8.48 -8.01
C ALA A 62 -9.74 8.38 -7.01
N TRP A 63 -9.49 7.15 -6.56
CA TRP A 63 -8.30 6.84 -5.78
C TRP A 63 -7.16 6.52 -6.72
N LEU A 64 -6.11 7.35 -6.69
CA LEU A 64 -4.90 7.16 -7.47
C LEU A 64 -3.78 6.63 -6.57
N SER A 65 -2.83 5.93 -7.19
CA SER A 65 -1.67 5.36 -6.50
C SER A 65 -0.38 5.77 -7.19
N TYR A 66 0.61 6.16 -6.41
CA TYR A 66 2.00 6.28 -6.85
C TYR A 66 2.76 5.02 -6.49
N THR A 67 3.65 4.61 -7.38
CA THR A 67 4.65 3.56 -7.17
C THR A 67 5.89 4.14 -6.47
N TRP A 68 6.85 3.29 -6.12
CA TRP A 68 8.15 3.75 -5.60
C TRP A 68 9.12 4.23 -6.70
N ALA A 69 8.85 3.85 -7.96
CA ALA A 69 9.55 4.33 -9.15
C ALA A 69 9.07 5.71 -9.62
#